data_AF-A0A2V9DMG1-F1
#
_entry.id   AF-A0A2V9DMG1-F1
#
_cell.length_a   1.000
_cell.length_b   1.000
_cell.length_c   1.000
_cell.angle_alpha   90.00
_cell.angle_beta   90.00
_cell.angle_gamma   90.00
#
_symmetry.space_group_name_H-M   'P 1'
#
loop_
_entity.id
_entity.type
_entity.pdbx_description
1 polymer ?
#
loop_
_entity_poly.entity_id
_entity_poly.type
_entity_poly.pdbx_seq_one_letter_code
_entity_poly.pdbx_strand_id
1 'polypeptide(L)'
;MRARVLCVCALVFLAVGAARGQKPGEDPFGRSFFAPELVMQHQEAIGLSDEQKIFFKTEIRQAQLRFTEWQWKLQDEMEKMVAIVKQPRVEEQQALAQLEKVLTIEREIKRAQVTLLVRIKNKLTPEQQAKLEELRKAAAK
;
A
#
# COMPACT_ATOMS: atom_id res chain seq x y z
N MET A 1 16.23 -5.60 -30.86
CA MET A 1 17.03 -5.77 -29.63
C MET A 1 16.42 -4.87 -28.56
N ARG A 2 15.41 -5.35 -27.82
CA ARG A 2 15.51 -5.88 -26.45
C ARG A 2 16.25 -4.94 -25.48
N ALA A 3 15.50 -4.07 -24.80
CA ALA A 3 15.72 -3.77 -23.40
C ALA A 3 14.35 -3.68 -22.73
N ARG A 4 14.11 -4.63 -21.82
CA ARG A 4 12.91 -4.78 -21.01
C ARG A 4 12.78 -3.55 -20.11
N VAL A 5 11.81 -2.68 -20.34
CA VAL A 5 11.31 -1.79 -19.27
C VAL A 5 10.15 -2.52 -18.61
N LEU A 6 10.50 -3.61 -17.92
CA LEU A 6 9.74 -4.06 -16.77
C LEU A 6 9.93 -2.96 -15.72
N CYS A 7 9.07 -1.95 -15.72
CA CYS A 7 8.91 -1.09 -14.55
C CYS A 7 8.25 -1.93 -13.46
N VAL A 8 9.07 -2.77 -12.84
CA VAL A 8 8.88 -3.30 -11.50
C VAL A 8 8.89 -2.09 -10.58
N CYS A 9 7.73 -1.45 -10.41
CA CYS A 9 7.48 -0.57 -9.28
C CYS A 9 6.37 -1.18 -8.44
N ALA A 10 6.59 -2.44 -8.06
CA ALA A 10 6.15 -2.97 -6.77
C ALA A 10 6.91 -2.27 -5.63
N LEU A 11 6.86 -0.94 -5.60
CA LEU A 11 7.20 -0.14 -4.44
C LEU A 11 5.89 0.37 -3.89
N VAL A 12 5.29 -0.51 -3.08
CA VAL A 12 4.43 -0.12 -1.97
C VAL A 12 5.23 0.89 -1.15
N PHE A 13 5.12 2.16 -1.48
CA PHE A 13 5.69 3.23 -0.68
C PHE A 13 4.88 3.34 0.62
N LEU A 14 5.26 2.52 1.59
CA LEU A 14 5.46 3.02 2.95
C LEU A 14 6.60 4.05 2.88
N ALA A 15 6.33 5.22 2.32
CA ALA A 15 7.19 6.38 2.47
C ALA A 15 6.98 6.91 3.89
N VAL A 16 7.61 6.22 4.85
CA VAL A 16 8.09 6.83 6.09
C VAL A 16 9.21 7.77 5.66
N GLY A 17 8.86 9.02 5.40
CA GLY A 17 9.84 10.10 5.27
C GLY A 17 10.46 10.35 6.63
N ALA A 18 11.79 10.22 6.70
CA ALA A 18 12.68 10.62 7.81
C ALA A 18 12.73 9.73 9.06
N ALA A 19 13.18 8.48 8.89
CA ALA A 19 14.12 7.85 9.84
C ALA A 19 14.81 6.65 9.18
N ARG A 20 15.92 6.90 8.47
CA ARG A 20 16.92 5.85 8.21
C ARG A 20 17.56 5.47 9.55
N GLY A 21 16.87 4.60 10.29
CA GLY A 21 17.25 4.12 11.62
C GLY A 21 16.44 2.91 12.11
N GLN A 22 15.33 2.56 11.45
CA GLN A 22 14.63 1.31 11.75
C GLN A 22 15.35 0.13 11.09
N LYS A 23 15.82 -0.79 11.95
CA LYS A 23 16.29 -2.11 11.52
C LYS A 23 15.21 -2.77 10.65
N PRO A 24 15.57 -3.58 9.64
CA PRO A 24 14.60 -4.38 8.90
C PRO A 24 13.90 -5.31 9.91
N GLY A 25 12.69 -4.95 10.32
CA GLY A 25 11.96 -5.65 11.37
C GLY A 25 11.47 -4.82 12.55
N GLU A 26 11.21 -3.51 12.45
CA GLU A 26 10.47 -2.77 13.48
C GLU A 26 9.54 -1.70 12.89
N ASP A 27 8.65 -2.08 11.96
CA ASP A 27 7.45 -1.28 11.69
C ASP A 27 6.32 -1.77 12.63
N PRO A 28 6.11 -1.14 13.81
CA PRO A 28 5.05 -1.53 14.74
C PRO A 28 3.66 -1.34 14.12
N PHE A 29 3.50 -0.38 13.21
CA PHE A 29 2.23 -0.11 12.55
C PHE A 29 1.87 -1.26 11.60
N GLY A 30 2.75 -1.57 10.65
CA GLY A 30 2.54 -2.65 9.69
C GLY A 30 2.35 -4.02 10.34
N ARG A 31 3.07 -4.29 11.43
CA ARG A 31 2.91 -5.54 12.21
C ARG A 31 1.55 -5.70 12.87
N SER A 32 0.87 -4.59 13.17
CA SER A 32 -0.44 -4.60 13.84
C SER A 32 -1.60 -5.00 12.91
N PHE A 33 -1.36 -5.09 11.61
CA PHE A 33 -2.35 -5.46 10.60
C PHE A 33 -1.98 -6.75 9.86
N PHE A 34 -2.91 -7.25 9.05
CA PHE A 34 -2.72 -8.41 8.18
C PHE A 34 -2.86 -8.00 6.72
N ALA A 35 -1.81 -8.18 5.94
CA ALA A 35 -1.85 -7.91 4.50
C ALA A 35 -2.87 -8.83 3.80
N PRO A 36 -3.59 -8.35 2.78
CA PRO A 36 -4.57 -9.17 2.06
C PRO A 36 -3.98 -10.49 1.53
N GLU A 37 -2.76 -10.44 1.01
CA GLU A 37 -2.06 -11.59 0.44
C GLU A 37 -1.83 -12.67 1.50
N LEU A 38 -1.43 -12.28 2.72
CA LEU A 38 -1.22 -13.20 3.83
C LEU A 38 -2.53 -13.89 4.24
N VAL A 39 -3.62 -13.13 4.33
CA VAL A 39 -4.94 -13.66 4.67
C VAL A 39 -5.41 -14.66 3.62
N MET A 40 -5.30 -14.30 2.34
CA MET A 40 -5.74 -15.13 1.23
C MET A 40 -4.87 -16.37 1.03
N GLN A 41 -3.55 -16.25 1.24
CA GLN A 41 -2.61 -17.36 1.17
C GLN A 41 -2.91 -18.44 2.22
N HIS A 42 -3.33 -18.02 3.42
CA HIS A 42 -3.60 -18.92 4.54
C HIS A 42 -5.09 -19.14 4.80
N GLN A 43 -5.96 -18.83 3.83
CA GLN A 43 -7.41 -18.86 4.00
C GLN A 43 -7.96 -20.20 4.53
N GLU A 44 -7.37 -21.32 4.14
CA GLU A 44 -7.73 -22.66 4.62
C GLU A 44 -7.21 -22.91 6.04
N ALA A 45 -5.94 -22.57 6.29
CA ALA A 45 -5.29 -22.77 7.59
C ALA A 45 -5.92 -21.96 8.73
N ILE A 46 -6.54 -20.82 8.40
CA ILE A 46 -7.26 -19.96 9.36
C ILE A 46 -8.78 -20.21 9.31
N GLY A 47 -9.24 -21.18 8.53
CA GLY A 47 -10.65 -21.58 8.49
C GLY A 47 -11.60 -20.45 8.09
N LEU A 48 -11.28 -19.69 7.04
CA LEU A 48 -12.18 -18.64 6.57
C LEU A 48 -13.54 -19.23 6.15
N SER A 49 -14.62 -18.63 6.64
CA SER A 49 -15.96 -18.94 6.14
C SER A 49 -16.14 -18.46 4.71
N ASP A 50 -17.11 -19.02 3.99
CA ASP A 50 -17.37 -18.59 2.61
C ASP A 50 -17.83 -17.12 2.53
N GLU A 51 -18.56 -16.66 3.55
CA GLU A 51 -18.91 -15.24 3.69
C GLU A 51 -17.67 -14.35 3.84
N GLN A 52 -16.71 -14.76 4.68
CA GLN A 52 -15.44 -14.03 4.84
C GLN A 52 -14.64 -14.00 3.54
N LYS A 53 -14.55 -15.14 2.82
CA LYS A 53 -13.85 -15.23 1.53
C LYS A 53 -14.46 -14.27 0.49
N ILE A 54 -15.79 -14.23 0.39
CA ILE A 54 -16.51 -13.32 -0.53
C ILE A 54 -16.24 -11.87 -0.14
N PHE A 55 -16.32 -11.54 1.15
CA PHE A 55 -16.03 -10.21 1.66
C PHE A 55 -14.61 -9.76 1.29
N PHE A 56 -13.58 -10.56 1.59
CA PHE A 56 -12.20 -10.19 1.31
C PHE A 56 -11.94 -10.02 -0.18
N LYS A 57 -12.42 -10.95 -1.03
CA LYS A 57 -12.28 -10.83 -2.49
C LYS A 57 -12.90 -9.54 -3.01
N THR A 58 -14.05 -9.14 -2.46
CA THR A 58 -14.75 -7.90 -2.86
C THR A 58 -13.96 -6.67 -2.45
N GLU A 59 -13.55 -6.57 -1.19
CA GLU A 59 -12.77 -5.43 -0.68
C GLU A 59 -11.42 -5.28 -1.41
N ILE A 60 -10.71 -6.38 -1.64
CA ILE A 60 -9.43 -6.40 -2.37
C ILE A 60 -9.63 -5.91 -3.79
N ARG A 61 -10.64 -6.44 -4.51
CA ARG A 61 -10.93 -6.01 -5.90
C ARG A 61 -11.26 -4.52 -5.97
N GLN A 62 -12.10 -4.03 -5.06
CA GLN A 62 -12.45 -2.61 -5.02
C GLN A 62 -11.24 -1.73 -4.75
N ALA A 63 -10.34 -2.15 -3.85
CA ALA A 63 -9.10 -1.43 -3.58
C ALA A 63 -8.16 -1.42 -4.79
N GLN A 64 -7.99 -2.57 -5.47
CA GLN A 64 -7.14 -2.68 -6.67
C GLN A 64 -7.57 -1.73 -7.80
N LEU A 65 -8.88 -1.60 -8.04
CA LEU A 65 -9.40 -0.67 -9.05
C LEU A 65 -9.03 0.79 -8.72
N ARG A 66 -9.28 1.23 -7.48
CA ARG A 66 -8.96 2.59 -7.04
C ARG A 66 -7.46 2.87 -7.03
N PHE A 67 -6.64 1.89 -6.58
CA PHE A 67 -5.20 2.03 -6.59
C PHE A 67 -4.63 2.21 -7.99
N THR A 68 -5.20 1.50 -8.99
CA THR A 68 -4.79 1.68 -10.39
C THR A 68 -5.09 3.10 -10.88
N GLU A 69 -6.30 3.61 -10.61
CA GLU A 69 -6.66 4.99 -10.99
C GLU A 69 -5.78 6.04 -10.30
N TRP A 70 -5.49 5.88 -9.02
CA TRP A 70 -4.61 6.80 -8.29
C TRP A 70 -3.16 6.69 -8.76
N GLN A 71 -2.70 5.51 -9.15
CA GLN A 71 -1.35 5.33 -9.70
C GLN A 71 -1.17 6.16 -10.98
N TRP A 72 -2.15 6.14 -11.89
CA TRP A 72 -2.10 6.98 -13.10
C TRP A 72 -2.12 8.48 -12.74
N LYS A 73 -3.03 8.90 -11.85
CA LYS A 73 -3.07 10.31 -11.40
C LYS A 73 -1.77 10.75 -10.76
N LEU A 74 -1.17 9.91 -9.92
CA LEU A 74 0.09 10.20 -9.26
C LEU A 74 1.22 10.33 -10.29
N GLN A 75 1.26 9.44 -11.28
CA GLN A 75 2.23 9.52 -12.38
C GLN A 75 2.08 10.84 -13.14
N ASP A 76 0.85 11.20 -13.55
CA ASP A 76 0.58 12.44 -14.30
C ASP A 76 1.02 13.69 -13.51
N GLU A 77 0.69 13.77 -12.21
CA GLU A 77 1.08 14.91 -11.38
C GLU A 77 2.59 14.94 -11.07
N MET A 78 3.23 13.77 -10.99
CA MET A 78 4.69 13.67 -10.84
C MET A 78 5.43 14.08 -12.11
N GLU A 79 4.93 13.73 -13.30
CA GLU A 79 5.50 14.18 -14.57
C GLU A 79 5.47 15.71 -14.69
N LYS A 80 4.35 16.34 -14.28
CA LYS A 80 4.24 17.81 -14.18
C LYS A 80 5.23 18.41 -13.19
N MET A 81 5.37 17.78 -12.01
CA MET A 81 6.37 18.20 -11.01
C MET A 81 7.78 18.17 -11.60
N VAL A 82 8.15 17.06 -12.26
CA VAL A 82 9.45 16.91 -12.92
C VAL A 82 9.67 17.99 -13.98
N ALA A 83 8.65 18.35 -14.75
CA ALA A 83 8.75 19.42 -15.74
C ALA A 83 9.00 20.80 -15.11
N ILE A 84 8.42 21.09 -13.94
CA ILE A 84 8.65 22.35 -13.20
C ILE A 84 10.09 22.40 -12.68
N VAL A 85 10.54 21.36 -11.99
CA VAL A 85 11.87 21.36 -11.33
C VAL A 85 13.04 21.22 -12.28
N LYS A 86 12.81 20.81 -13.54
CA LYS A 86 13.83 20.77 -14.60
C LYS A 86 14.15 22.14 -15.19
N GLN A 87 13.36 23.17 -14.89
CA GLN A 87 13.61 24.51 -15.41
C GLN A 87 14.89 25.10 -14.79
N PRO A 88 15.68 25.89 -15.55
CA PRO A 88 16.90 26.52 -15.01
C PRO A 88 16.67 27.42 -13.80
N ARG A 89 15.47 28.03 -13.72
CA ARG A 89 14.98 28.75 -12.56
C ARG A 89 13.59 28.21 -12.22
N VAL A 90 13.47 27.59 -11.06
CA VAL A 90 12.19 27.07 -10.55
C VAL A 90 11.43 28.20 -9.87
N GLU A 91 10.15 28.37 -10.23
CA GLU A 91 9.25 29.26 -9.50
C GLU A 91 8.70 28.49 -8.30
N GLU A 92 9.01 29.00 -7.10
CA GLU A 92 8.78 28.28 -5.85
C GLU A 92 7.28 28.03 -5.60
N GLN A 93 6.44 29.05 -5.83
CA GLN A 93 5.01 28.94 -5.58
C GLN A 93 4.35 27.90 -6.49
N GLN A 94 4.78 27.83 -7.76
CA GLN A 94 4.34 26.84 -8.73
C GLN A 94 4.77 25.42 -8.33
N ALA A 95 6.02 25.25 -7.88
CA ALA A 95 6.50 23.96 -7.42
C ALA A 95 5.72 23.45 -6.19
N LEU A 96 5.48 24.32 -5.21
CA LEU A 96 4.70 23.98 -4.02
C LEU A 96 3.24 23.67 -4.36
N ALA A 97 2.61 24.44 -5.25
CA ALA A 97 1.25 24.17 -5.70
C ALA A 97 1.13 22.80 -6.41
N GLN A 98 2.16 22.40 -7.16
CA GLN A 98 2.21 21.07 -7.78
C GLN A 98 2.46 19.96 -6.76
N LEU A 99 3.30 20.21 -5.74
CA LEU A 99 3.55 19.27 -4.65
C LEU A 99 2.26 18.94 -3.90
N GLU A 100 1.43 19.93 -3.60
CA GLU A 100 0.17 19.73 -2.88
C GLU A 100 -0.80 18.79 -3.61
N LYS A 101 -0.78 18.78 -4.95
CA LYS A 101 -1.57 17.83 -5.74
C LYS A 101 -1.07 16.39 -5.59
N VAL A 102 0.26 16.21 -5.67
CA VAL A 102 0.91 14.91 -5.45
C VAL A 102 0.58 14.40 -4.05
N LEU A 103 0.80 15.21 -3.02
CA LEU A 103 0.54 14.86 -1.63
C LEU A 103 -0.95 14.56 -1.36
N THR A 104 -1.85 15.27 -2.03
CA THR A 104 -3.29 14.98 -1.96
C THR A 104 -3.61 13.58 -2.46
N ILE A 105 -3.03 13.15 -3.58
CA ILE A 105 -3.22 11.79 -4.12
C ILE A 105 -2.62 10.76 -3.17
N GLU A 106 -1.39 10.98 -2.68
CA GLU A 106 -0.74 10.07 -1.72
C GLU A 106 -1.55 9.92 -0.44
N ARG A 107 -2.14 11.00 0.07
CA ARG A 107 -3.01 10.98 1.25
C ARG A 107 -4.23 10.08 1.02
N GLU A 108 -4.87 10.16 -0.14
CA GLU A 108 -6.02 9.29 -0.46
C GLU A 108 -5.61 7.82 -0.60
N ILE A 109 -4.47 7.53 -1.24
CA ILE A 109 -3.93 6.17 -1.32
C ILE A 109 -3.69 5.61 0.08
N LYS A 110 -2.99 6.35 0.94
CA LYS A 110 -2.69 5.92 2.33
C LYS A 110 -3.96 5.72 3.14
N ARG A 111 -4.92 6.65 3.03
CA ARG A 111 -6.24 6.53 3.69
C ARG A 111 -6.94 5.24 3.27
N ALA A 112 -6.97 4.95 1.98
CA ALA A 112 -7.63 3.75 1.45
C ALA A 112 -6.91 2.46 1.87
N GLN A 113 -5.58 2.45 1.86
CA GLN A 113 -4.78 1.32 2.35
C GLN A 113 -5.06 1.01 3.81
N VAL A 114 -5.00 2.02 4.69
CA VAL A 114 -5.30 1.83 6.12
C VAL A 114 -6.75 1.39 6.32
N THR A 115 -7.70 1.97 5.58
CA THR A 115 -9.11 1.57 5.63
C THR A 115 -9.29 0.09 5.26
N LEU A 116 -8.63 -0.38 4.21
CA LEU A 116 -8.66 -1.79 3.80
C LEU A 116 -8.11 -2.70 4.91
N LEU A 117 -6.95 -2.37 5.47
CA LEU A 117 -6.32 -3.15 6.54
C LEU A 117 -7.20 -3.23 7.79
N VAL A 118 -7.85 -2.13 8.17
CA VAL A 118 -8.81 -2.10 9.29
C VAL A 118 -10.00 -3.01 9.00
N ARG A 119 -10.60 -2.91 7.80
CA ARG A 119 -11.74 -3.76 7.41
C ARG A 119 -11.39 -5.24 7.42
N ILE A 120 -10.20 -5.59 6.91
CA ILE A 120 -9.71 -6.96 6.91
C ILE A 120 -9.58 -7.47 8.35
N LYS A 121 -8.86 -6.74 9.21
CA LYS A 121 -8.64 -7.13 10.61
C LYS A 121 -9.97 -7.30 11.35
N ASN A 122 -10.92 -6.39 11.15
CA ASN A 122 -12.23 -6.43 11.81
C ASN A 122 -13.12 -7.60 11.37
N LYS A 123 -12.94 -8.13 10.14
CA LYS A 123 -13.71 -9.29 9.66
C LYS A 123 -13.11 -10.63 10.12
N LEU A 124 -11.87 -10.64 10.60
CA LEU A 124 -11.21 -11.82 11.16
C LEU A 124 -11.55 -12.00 12.64
N THR A 125 -11.81 -13.22 13.08
CA THR A 125 -11.99 -13.52 14.51
C THR A 125 -10.67 -13.43 15.28
N PRO A 126 -10.69 -13.28 16.61
CA PRO A 126 -9.47 -13.28 17.42
C PRO A 126 -8.59 -14.52 17.20
N GLU A 127 -9.22 -15.70 17.03
CA GLU A 127 -8.52 -16.96 16.80
C GLU A 127 -7.83 -16.97 15.42
N GLN A 128 -8.49 -16.44 14.40
CA GLN A 128 -7.91 -16.30 13.06
C GLN A 128 -6.73 -15.33 13.05
N GLN A 129 -6.85 -14.22 13.78
CA GLN A 129 -5.77 -13.24 13.93
C GLN A 129 -4.55 -13.86 14.63
N ALA A 130 -4.77 -14.55 15.75
CA ALA A 130 -3.71 -15.26 16.46
C ALA A 130 -3.02 -16.29 15.55
N LYS A 131 -3.79 -17.04 14.76
CA LYS A 131 -3.22 -18.03 13.83
C LYS A 131 -2.37 -17.39 12.73
N LEU A 132 -2.81 -16.26 12.17
CA LEU A 132 -2.04 -15.50 11.19
C LEU A 132 -0.72 -14.97 11.77
N GLU A 133 -0.71 -14.55 13.04
CA GLU A 133 0.53 -14.14 13.71
C GLU A 133 1.53 -15.30 13.86
N GLU A 134 1.06 -16.50 14.20
CA GLU A 134 1.90 -17.70 14.24
C GLU A 134 2.50 -18.01 12.86
N LEU A 135 1.66 -18.00 11.82
CA LEU A 135 2.08 -18.28 10.44
C LEU A 135 3.11 -17.27 9.94
N ARG A 136 2.94 -15.98 10.28
CA ARG A 136 3.90 -14.93 9.97
C ARG A 136 5.25 -15.15 10.65
N LYS A 137 5.25 -15.55 11.93
CA LYS A 137 6.48 -15.85 12.68
C LYS A 137 7.18 -17.09 12.12
N ALA A 138 6.42 -18.09 11.68
CA ALA A 138 6.98 -19.30 11.07
C ALA A 138 7.65 -19.01 9.71
N ALA A 139 7.09 -18.13 8.90
CA ALA A 139 7.66 -17.73 7.60
C ALA A 139 8.89 -16.81 7.72
N ALA A 140 9.12 -16.20 8.89
CA ALA A 140 10.27 -15.33 9.16
C ALA A 140 11.48 -16.07 9.76
N LYS A 141 11.36 -17.38 9.99
CA LYS A 141 12.46 -18.27 10.39
C LYS A 141 13.07 -18.93 9.16
#